data_AF-A0A2E5FZF5-F1
#
_entry.id   AF-A0A2E5FZF5-F1
#
_cell.length_a   1.000
_cell.length_b   1.000
_cell.length_c   1.000
_cell.angle_alpha   90.00
_cell.angle_beta   90.00
_cell.angle_gamma   90.00
#
_symmetry.space_group_name_H-M   'P 1'
#
loop_
_entity.id
_entity.type
_entity.pdbx_description
1 polymer ?
#
loop_
_entity_poly.entity_id
_entity_poly.type
_entity_poly.pdbx_seq_one_letter_code
_entity_poly.pdbx_strand_id
1 'polypeptide(L)' 'MQEDNTLASTSFMADDGVSFHGAIAESGRVVIDVADPVGEEDNTVRLLLTDLDQFADMLRQLRASYDAANGGHGPAAGEL' A
#
# COMPACT_ATOMS: atom_id res chain seq x y z
N MET A 1 -10.47 7.64 26.12
CA MET A 1 -9.70 6.90 25.10
C MET A 1 -9.46 7.91 24.01
N GLN A 2 -8.21 8.27 23.74
CA GLN A 2 -7.91 9.29 22.72
C GLN A 2 -8.18 8.65 21.36
N GLU A 3 -9.15 9.17 20.63
CA GLU A 3 -9.39 8.79 19.23
C GLU A 3 -8.16 9.27 18.44
N ASP A 4 -7.43 8.31 17.87
CA ASP A 4 -6.30 8.58 17.01
C ASP A 4 -6.87 9.05 15.68
N ASN A 5 -7.01 10.37 15.49
CA ASN A 5 -7.64 10.91 14.29
C ASN A 5 -6.81 10.58 13.05
N THR A 6 -7.47 10.41 11.92
CA THR A 6 -6.81 10.20 10.63
C THR A 6 -6.28 11.53 10.08
N LEU A 7 -4.98 11.63 9.85
CA LEU A 7 -4.32 12.76 9.16
C LEU A 7 -4.57 12.71 7.65
N ALA A 8 -4.43 11.53 7.05
CA ALA A 8 -4.58 11.31 5.62
C ALA A 8 -5.08 9.90 5.35
N SER A 9 -5.92 9.75 4.33
CA SER A 9 -6.32 8.44 3.83
C SER A 9 -6.34 8.44 2.31
N THR A 10 -6.05 7.28 1.74
CA THR A 10 -6.13 7.03 0.31
C THR A 10 -6.73 5.65 0.07
N SER A 11 -7.47 5.51 -1.02
CA SER A 11 -7.99 4.22 -1.46
C SER A 11 -7.71 4.03 -2.94
N PHE A 12 -7.29 2.84 -3.32
CA PHE A 12 -7.19 2.46 -4.72
C PHE A 12 -7.87 1.10 -4.93
N MET A 13 -8.52 0.96 -6.07
CA MET A 13 -9.16 -0.28 -6.51
C MET A 13 -8.48 -0.69 -7.81
N ALA A 14 -7.97 -1.91 -7.85
CA ALA A 14 -7.40 -2.49 -9.05
C ALA A 14 -8.50 -3.02 -9.98
N ASP A 15 -8.19 -3.18 -11.27
CA ASP A 15 -9.14 -3.66 -12.29
C ASP A 15 -9.70 -5.07 -12.00
N ASP A 16 -8.93 -5.90 -11.31
CA ASP A 16 -9.31 -7.25 -10.86
C ASP A 16 -10.19 -7.24 -9.59
N GLY A 17 -10.51 -6.05 -9.07
CA GLY A 17 -11.44 -5.86 -7.95
C GLY A 17 -10.77 -5.76 -6.58
N VAL A 18 -9.46 -6.01 -6.48
CA VAL A 18 -8.71 -5.83 -5.23
C VAL A 18 -8.77 -4.37 -4.79
N SER A 19 -9.18 -4.15 -3.54
CA SER A 19 -9.24 -2.83 -2.93
C SER A 19 -8.15 -2.67 -1.87
N PHE A 20 -7.55 -1.49 -1.86
CA PHE A 20 -6.51 -1.13 -0.91
C PHE A 20 -6.93 0.17 -0.23
N HIS A 21 -6.96 0.17 1.09
CA HIS A 21 -7.27 1.32 1.91
C HIS A 21 -6.08 1.60 2.83
N GLY A 22 -5.44 2.76 2.65
CA GLY A 22 -4.36 3.23 3.51
C GLY A 22 -4.80 4.44 4.32
N ALA A 23 -4.51 4.46 5.63
CA ALA A 23 -4.74 5.59 6.51
C ALA A 23 -3.51 5.86 7.40
N ILE A 24 -3.17 7.14 7.55
CA ILE A 24 -2.15 7.63 8.47
C ILE A 24 -2.86 8.35 9.59
N ALA A 25 -2.65 7.92 10.83
CA ALA A 25 -3.22 8.55 12.01
C ALA A 25 -2.30 9.63 12.60
N GLU A 26 -2.84 10.52 13.43
CA GLU A 26 -2.10 11.59 14.12
C GLU A 26 -0.93 11.06 14.97
N SER A 27 -1.05 9.84 15.49
CA SER A 27 0.06 9.14 16.16
C SER A 27 1.23 8.74 15.25
N GLY A 28 1.12 8.94 13.93
CA GLY A 28 2.09 8.46 12.94
C GLY A 28 1.90 6.97 12.58
N ARG A 29 0.89 6.31 13.15
CA ARG A 29 0.52 4.94 12.79
C ARG A 29 -0.03 4.88 11.38
N VAL A 30 0.46 3.94 10.58
CA VAL A 30 -0.10 3.64 9.25
C VAL A 30 -0.83 2.31 9.30
N VAL A 31 -2.06 2.31 8.81
CA VAL A 31 -2.88 1.12 8.60
C VAL A 31 -3.13 0.96 7.11
N ILE A 32 -2.82 -0.21 6.57
CA ILE A 32 -3.15 -0.57 5.20
C ILE A 32 -4.00 -1.84 5.26
N ASP A 33 -5.24 -1.75 4.80
CA ASP A 33 -6.15 -2.87 4.63
C ASP A 33 -6.24 -3.19 3.12
N VAL A 34 -5.95 -4.44 2.77
CA VAL A 34 -6.08 -4.96 1.40
C VAL A 34 -7.19 -6.00 1.41
N ALA A 35 -8.23 -5.81 0.61
CA ALA A 35 -9.33 -6.76 0.47
C ALA A 35 -9.43 -7.24 -0.98
N ASP A 36 -9.31 -8.55 -1.17
CA ASP A 36 -9.48 -9.24 -2.44
C ASP A 36 -10.90 -9.83 -2.51
N PRO A 37 -11.73 -9.44 -3.50
CA PRO A 37 -13.10 -9.92 -3.61
C PRO A 37 -13.22 -11.30 -4.26
N VAL A 38 -12.12 -11.88 -4.73
CA VAL A 38 -12.08 -13.11 -5.55
C VAL A 38 -11.69 -14.33 -4.71
N GLY A 39 -11.10 -14.13 -3.53
CA GLY A 39 -10.81 -15.17 -2.54
C GLY A 39 -12.06 -15.68 -1.82
N GLU A 40 -12.21 -17.01 -1.72
CA GLU A 40 -13.26 -17.68 -0.95
C GLU A 40 -13.15 -17.46 0.58
N GLU A 41 -12.10 -16.77 1.03
CA GLU A 41 -11.85 -16.37 2.40
C GLU A 41 -11.54 -14.86 2.39
N ASP A 42 -12.16 -14.08 3.28
CA ASP A 42 -11.87 -12.65 3.54
C ASP A 42 -10.37 -12.46 3.85
N ASN A 43 -9.54 -12.40 2.81
CA ASN A 43 -8.10 -12.23 2.91
C ASN A 43 -7.79 -10.75 3.12
N THR A 44 -8.17 -10.24 4.29
CA THR A 44 -7.81 -8.89 4.71
C THR A 44 -6.40 -8.91 5.29
N VAL A 45 -5.42 -8.42 4.54
CA VAL A 45 -4.08 -8.19 5.07
C VAL A 45 -4.04 -6.80 5.71
N ARG A 46 -3.85 -6.75 7.03
CA ARG A 46 -3.65 -5.49 7.78
C ARG A 46 -2.19 -5.32 8.15
N LEU A 47 -1.56 -4.27 7.61
CA LEU A 47 -0.21 -3.86 8.02
C LEU A 47 -0.31 -2.72 9.04
N LEU A 48 0.31 -2.90 10.21
CA LEU A 48 0.50 -1.84 11.20
C LEU A 48 1.95 -1.41 11.20
N LEU A 49 2.20 -0.14 10.90
CA LEU A 49 3.54 0.42 10.81
C LEU A 49 3.66 1.59 11.78
N THR A 50 4.77 1.63 12.50
CA THR A 50 5.12 2.71 13.45
C THR A 50 6.12 3.70 12.86
N ASP A 51 6.73 3.38 11.72
CA ASP A 51 7.71 4.22 11.03
C ASP A 51 7.39 4.26 9.52
N LEU A 52 7.01 5.44 9.04
CA LEU A 52 6.56 5.65 7.66
C LEU A 52 7.74 5.62 6.67
N ASP A 53 8.91 6.13 7.08
CA ASP A 53 10.09 6.21 6.23
C ASP A 53 10.64 4.81 5.92
N GLN A 54 10.79 3.97 6.94
CA GLN A 54 11.19 2.57 6.75
C GLN A 54 10.19 1.81 5.88
N PHE A 55 8.89 2.08 6.02
CA PHE A 55 7.88 1.46 5.19
C PHE A 55 7.99 1.88 3.73
N ALA A 56 8.20 3.18 3.47
CA ALA A 56 8.41 3.68 2.12
C ALA A 56 9.64 3.04 1.46
N ASP A 57 10.73 2.84 2.20
CA ASP A 57 11.91 2.14 1.71
C ASP A 57 11.63 0.66 1.41
N MET A 58 10.90 -0.04 2.27
CA MET A 58 10.46 -1.41 2.01
C MET A 58 9.62 -1.52 0.73
N LEU A 59 8.65 -0.61 0.53
CA LEU A 59 7.84 -0.59 -0.69
C LEU A 59 8.67 -0.33 -1.95
N ARG A 60 9.63 0.60 -1.88
CA ARG A 60 10.57 0.84 -2.99
C ARG A 60 11.38 -0.41 -3.32
N GLN A 61 11.86 -1.12 -2.30
CA GLN A 61 12.64 -2.34 -2.48
C GLN A 61 11.78 -3.50 -3.04
N LEU A 62 10.54 -3.63 -2.58
CA LEU A 62 9.58 -4.59 -3.12
C LEU A 62 9.28 -4.30 -4.59
N ARG A 63 9.03 -3.03 -4.92
CA ARG A 63 8.82 -2.59 -6.32
C ARG A 63 10.03 -2.92 -7.18
N ALA A 64 11.23 -2.57 -6.74
CA ALA A 64 12.47 -2.89 -7.46
C ALA A 64 12.64 -4.41 -7.66
N SER A 65 12.27 -5.22 -6.66
CA SER A 65 12.33 -6.68 -6.76
C SER A 65 11.30 -7.23 -7.75
N TYR A 66 10.08 -6.68 -7.75
CA TYR A 66 9.04 -7.03 -8.72
C TYR A 66 9.43 -6.64 -10.16
N ASP A 67 9.98 -5.43 -10.35
CA ASP A 67 10.44 -4.96 -11.67
C ASP A 67 11.62 -5.81 -12.19
N ALA A 68 12.53 -6.21 -11.31
CA ALA A 68 13.62 -7.11 -11.65
C ALA A 68 13.11 -8.52 -12.01
N ALA A 69 12.09 -9.02 -11.32
CA ALA A 69 11.48 -10.33 -11.58
C ALA A 69 10.63 -10.36 -12.86
N ASN A 70 9.97 -9.25 -13.21
CA ASN A 70 9.05 -9.17 -14.36
C ASN A 70 9.63 -8.45 -15.59
N GLY A 71 10.93 -8.16 -15.59
CA GLY A 71 11.62 -7.62 -16.77
C GLY A 71 11.22 -6.18 -17.10
N GLY A 72 11.54 -5.23 -16.22
CA GLY A 72 11.82 -3.84 -16.60
C GLY A 72 10.84 -3.17 -17.56
N HIS A 73 9.55 -3.05 -17.20
CA HIS A 73 8.72 -1.96 -17.69
C HIS A 73 8.74 -0.85 -16.64
N GLY A 74 9.89 -0.16 -16.54
CA GLY A 74 9.92 1.16 -15.92
C GLY A 74 9.02 2.12 -16.72
N PRO A 75 8.54 3.22 -16.12
CA PRO A 75 7.90 4.27 -16.91
C PRO A 75 8.85 4.66 -18.03
N ALA A 76 8.34 4.78 -19.26
CA ALA A 76 9.11 5.31 -20.36
C ALA A 76 9.70 6.66 -19.91
N ALA A 77 11.01 6.67 -19.67
CA ALA A 77 11.75 7.89 -19.49
C ALA A 77 11.80 8.58 -20.86
N GLY A 78 10.82 9.45 -21.15
CA GLY A 78 10.84 10.31 -22.32
C GLY A 78 9.54 10.31 -23.12
N GLU A 79 8.59 11.13 -22.68
CA GLU A 79 7.86 11.99 -23.60
C GLU A 79 8.17 13.44 -23.20
N LEU A 80 9.31 13.93 -23.71
CA LEU A 80 9.58 15.33 -24.02
C LEU A 80 9.81 15.43 -25.53
#